data_AF-A0A6I5R235-F1
#
_entry.id   AF-A0A6I5R235-F1
#
_cell.length_a   1.000
_cell.length_b   1.000
_cell.length_c   1.000
_cell.angle_alpha   90.00
_cell.angle_beta   90.00
_cell.angle_gamma   90.00
#
_symmetry.space_group_name_H-M   'P 1'
#
loop_
_entity.id
_entity.type
_entity.pdbx_description
1 polymer ?
#
loop_
_entity_poly.entity_id
_entity_poly.type
_entity_poly.pdbx_seq_one_letter_code
_entity_poly.pdbx_strand_id
1 'polypeptide(L)'
;MPEQQFDVFLAHSSKDKPLIRQIYRQLKTRGIRPWLDEEEIAPGTKFQDEIQQAIKQIKTAAIFFGKGGLGGWQALELKSFISQCVERNIPIIPVLLPGVENIPEELIFLQEFHAVFFKDNIEDKKALFQLEWGITGTRPTTPSPPPSPLPPPPSPDVNRKELYECEPSKLLFIKNVRDPNGGWAYTLDRIQQMGASLESRVFELFWLPTSKGARSASKGDLMILNQHAKVTHVVEMLDDEIRKNDAGYFRWVQIVWLPAQKDWSQLPHQREILGFEPPTIGGGATYSFASPNFGKFRAAWENLGSFQQHVFKMLIGTEGQP
;
A
#
# COMPACT_ATOMS: atom_id res chain seq x y z
N MET A 1 -21.67 -10.17 -28.51
CA MET A 1 -20.33 -9.68 -28.86
C MET A 1 -19.38 -10.19 -27.79
N PRO A 2 -18.14 -10.62 -28.09
CA PRO A 2 -17.24 -11.05 -27.03
C PRO A 2 -17.00 -9.87 -26.08
N GLU A 3 -17.23 -10.07 -24.79
CA GLU A 3 -17.03 -9.04 -23.77
C GLU A 3 -15.55 -8.63 -23.77
N GLN A 4 -15.25 -7.38 -24.14
CA GLN A 4 -13.90 -6.82 -23.99
C GLN A 4 -13.56 -6.75 -22.50
N GLN A 5 -12.67 -7.65 -22.08
CA GLN A 5 -12.34 -7.89 -20.69
C GLN A 5 -11.32 -6.89 -20.14
N PHE A 6 -10.49 -6.30 -21.01
CA PHE A 6 -9.39 -5.42 -20.61
C PHE A 6 -9.46 -4.06 -21.29
N ASP A 7 -9.14 -3.00 -20.55
CA ASP A 7 -9.17 -1.64 -21.06
C ASP A 7 -7.84 -1.24 -21.70
N VAL A 8 -6.71 -1.83 -21.23
CA VAL A 8 -5.40 -1.56 -21.81
C VAL A 8 -4.48 -2.77 -21.76
N PHE A 9 -3.71 -3.01 -22.83
CA PHE A 9 -2.60 -3.95 -22.84
C PHE A 9 -1.29 -3.23 -22.48
N LEU A 10 -0.55 -3.73 -21.47
CA LEU A 10 0.71 -3.13 -21.02
C LEU A 10 1.91 -3.78 -21.70
N ALA A 11 2.23 -3.26 -22.88
CA ALA A 11 3.29 -3.72 -23.75
C ALA A 11 4.66 -3.25 -23.26
N HIS A 12 5.53 -4.12 -22.74
CA HIS A 12 6.81 -3.70 -22.13
C HIS A 12 7.94 -4.73 -22.27
N SER A 13 9.18 -4.27 -22.05
CA SER A 13 10.35 -5.14 -21.94
C SER A 13 10.42 -5.81 -20.57
N SER A 14 10.90 -7.05 -20.53
CA SER A 14 11.06 -7.81 -19.27
C SER A 14 11.93 -7.10 -18.23
N LYS A 15 12.87 -6.24 -18.67
CA LYS A 15 13.75 -5.45 -17.80
C LYS A 15 13.00 -4.35 -17.06
N ASP A 16 11.87 -3.90 -17.60
CA ASP A 16 11.09 -2.78 -17.09
C ASP A 16 9.96 -3.22 -16.15
N LYS A 17 9.78 -4.55 -15.96
CA LYS A 17 8.74 -5.15 -15.09
C LYS A 17 8.59 -4.47 -13.72
N PRO A 18 9.65 -4.11 -12.98
CA PRO A 18 9.49 -3.44 -11.69
C PRO A 18 8.69 -2.14 -11.77
N LEU A 19 8.93 -1.32 -12.81
CA LEU A 19 8.22 -0.06 -13.03
C LEU A 19 6.80 -0.30 -13.54
N ILE A 20 6.63 -1.26 -14.46
CA ILE A 20 5.33 -1.57 -15.04
C ILE A 20 4.36 -2.12 -13.99
N ARG A 21 4.82 -2.90 -13.01
CA ARG A 21 3.96 -3.34 -11.88
C ARG A 21 3.43 -2.16 -11.06
N GLN A 22 4.20 -1.09 -10.91
CA GLN A 22 3.75 0.11 -10.19
C GLN A 22 2.64 0.82 -10.98
N ILE A 23 2.82 1.00 -12.29
CA ILE A 23 1.80 1.57 -13.18
C ILE A 23 0.54 0.70 -13.20
N TYR A 24 0.69 -0.62 -13.34
CA TYR A 24 -0.41 -1.59 -13.32
C TYR A 24 -1.29 -1.41 -12.09
N ARG A 25 -0.69 -1.34 -10.89
CA ARG A 25 -1.43 -1.12 -9.64
C ARG A 25 -2.13 0.24 -9.64
N GLN A 26 -1.46 1.28 -10.08
CA GLN A 26 -2.03 2.63 -10.15
C GLN A 26 -3.20 2.75 -11.14
N LEU A 27 -3.17 2.01 -12.25
CA LEU A 27 -4.30 1.93 -13.19
C LEU A 27 -5.47 1.15 -12.57
N LYS A 28 -5.20 0.02 -11.90
CA LYS A 28 -6.23 -0.74 -11.18
C LYS A 28 -6.95 0.11 -10.12
N THR A 29 -6.22 0.92 -9.35
CA THR A 29 -6.83 1.83 -8.35
C THR A 29 -7.74 2.90 -8.98
N ARG A 30 -7.64 3.13 -10.28
CA ARG A 30 -8.50 4.05 -11.05
C ARG A 30 -9.67 3.35 -11.76
N GLY A 31 -9.89 2.07 -11.48
CA GLY A 31 -10.95 1.28 -12.11
C GLY A 31 -10.63 0.83 -13.54
N ILE A 32 -9.40 1.05 -14.02
CA ILE A 32 -8.94 0.54 -15.32
C ILE A 32 -8.58 -0.94 -15.16
N ARG A 33 -8.91 -1.76 -16.16
CA ARG A 33 -8.53 -3.18 -16.23
C ARG A 33 -7.33 -3.40 -17.16
N PRO A 34 -6.09 -3.17 -16.69
CA PRO A 34 -4.90 -3.48 -17.47
C PRO A 34 -4.69 -4.99 -17.61
N TRP A 35 -4.19 -5.40 -18.77
CA TRP A 35 -3.66 -6.74 -19.04
C TRP A 35 -2.14 -6.70 -18.89
N LEU A 36 -1.58 -7.60 -18.09
CA LEU A 36 -0.14 -7.71 -17.82
C LEU A 36 0.30 -9.17 -17.94
N ASP A 37 1.35 -9.43 -18.72
CA ASP A 37 1.84 -10.76 -19.05
C ASP A 37 2.10 -11.66 -17.83
N GLU A 38 2.71 -11.12 -16.77
CA GLU A 38 3.04 -11.85 -15.54
C GLU A 38 1.81 -12.30 -14.75
N GLU A 39 0.68 -11.62 -14.90
CA GLU A 39 -0.56 -11.91 -14.17
C GLU A 39 -1.50 -12.80 -14.98
N GLU A 40 -1.45 -12.71 -16.31
CA GLU A 40 -2.44 -13.28 -17.21
C GLU A 40 -1.92 -14.51 -17.99
N ILE A 41 -0.61 -14.73 -18.06
CA ILE A 41 -0.01 -15.88 -18.78
C ILE A 41 0.39 -16.97 -17.80
N ALA A 42 -0.31 -18.11 -17.87
CA ALA A 42 0.04 -19.29 -17.09
C ALA A 42 1.37 -19.92 -17.57
N PRO A 43 2.23 -20.41 -16.65
CA PRO A 43 3.42 -21.16 -17.05
C PRO A 43 3.08 -22.37 -17.93
N GLY A 44 3.81 -22.54 -19.03
CA GLY A 44 3.61 -23.64 -19.98
C GLY A 44 2.75 -23.30 -21.20
N THR A 45 2.17 -22.09 -21.28
CA THR A 45 1.52 -21.59 -22.50
C THR A 45 2.52 -20.87 -23.41
N LYS A 46 2.22 -20.83 -24.71
CA LYS A 46 3.01 -20.08 -25.68
C LYS A 46 2.64 -18.61 -25.59
N PHE A 47 3.62 -17.78 -25.21
CA PHE A 47 3.49 -16.34 -25.06
C PHE A 47 2.81 -15.64 -26.25
N GLN A 48 3.17 -16.03 -27.49
CA GLN A 48 2.58 -15.46 -28.71
C GLN A 48 1.08 -15.76 -28.86
N ASP A 49 0.63 -16.96 -28.48
CA ASP A 49 -0.76 -17.36 -28.59
C ASP A 49 -1.63 -16.55 -27.61
N GLU A 50 -1.11 -16.28 -26.41
CA GLU A 50 -1.78 -15.44 -25.40
C GLU A 50 -1.86 -13.98 -25.83
N ILE A 51 -0.82 -13.43 -26.46
CA ILE A 51 -0.87 -12.07 -27.04
C ILE A 51 -1.96 -11.98 -28.12
N GLN A 52 -2.04 -12.97 -29.02
CA GLN A 52 -3.08 -12.98 -30.05
C GLN A 52 -4.50 -13.06 -29.47
N GLN A 53 -4.66 -13.74 -28.32
CA GLN A 53 -5.93 -13.77 -27.61
C GLN A 53 -6.21 -12.43 -26.92
N ALA A 54 -5.22 -11.84 -26.25
CA ALA A 54 -5.33 -10.56 -25.56
C ALA A 54 -5.75 -9.44 -26.53
N ILE A 55 -5.19 -9.40 -27.75
CA ILE A 55 -5.56 -8.41 -28.79
C ILE A 55 -7.08 -8.41 -29.07
N LYS A 56 -7.76 -9.58 -28.96
CA LYS A 56 -9.20 -9.68 -29.21
C LYS A 56 -10.05 -9.10 -28.07
N GLN A 57 -9.46 -8.89 -26.90
CA GLN A 57 -10.15 -8.57 -25.65
C GLN A 57 -9.77 -7.19 -25.08
N ILE A 58 -8.77 -6.52 -25.67
CA ILE A 58 -8.28 -5.20 -25.24
C ILE A 58 -8.96 -4.08 -26.02
N LYS A 59 -9.12 -2.92 -25.38
CA LYS A 59 -9.61 -1.69 -26.02
C LYS A 59 -8.49 -0.81 -26.56
N THR A 60 -7.36 -0.78 -25.87
CA THR A 60 -6.22 0.12 -26.14
C THR A 60 -4.92 -0.62 -25.85
N ALA A 61 -3.82 -0.23 -26.48
CA ALA A 61 -2.48 -0.74 -26.19
C ALA A 61 -1.54 0.38 -25.76
N ALA A 62 -0.83 0.19 -24.64
CA ALA A 62 0.18 1.13 -24.15
C ALA A 62 1.58 0.51 -24.26
N ILE A 63 2.43 1.06 -25.13
CA ILE A 63 3.77 0.55 -25.45
C ILE A 63 4.82 1.30 -24.62
N PHE A 64 5.48 0.61 -23.69
CA PHE A 64 6.44 1.18 -22.76
C PHE A 64 7.88 1.06 -23.26
N PHE A 65 8.60 2.18 -23.23
CA PHE A 65 10.01 2.28 -23.61
C PHE A 65 10.86 2.59 -22.39
N GLY A 66 11.68 1.62 -21.97
CA GLY A 66 12.68 1.76 -20.91
C GLY A 66 14.10 1.97 -21.43
N LYS A 67 15.02 2.30 -20.53
CA LYS A 67 16.45 2.53 -20.85
C LYS A 67 17.12 1.32 -21.51
N GLY A 68 16.59 0.12 -21.24
CA GLY A 68 17.07 -1.14 -21.82
C GLY A 68 16.62 -1.39 -23.26
N GLY A 69 15.90 -0.44 -23.88
CA GLY A 69 15.26 -0.60 -25.18
C GLY A 69 14.13 -1.64 -25.14
N LEU A 70 13.83 -2.25 -26.29
CA LEU A 70 12.76 -3.25 -26.45
C LEU A 70 13.06 -4.63 -25.80
N GLY A 71 14.14 -4.75 -25.02
CA GLY A 71 14.73 -6.00 -24.55
C GLY A 71 13.76 -7.09 -24.07
N GLY A 72 13.77 -8.23 -24.77
CA GLY A 72 12.95 -9.43 -24.49
C GLY A 72 11.77 -9.57 -25.44
N TRP A 73 11.22 -8.46 -25.93
CA TRP A 73 10.21 -8.47 -26.98
C TRP A 73 10.93 -8.22 -28.31
N GLN A 74 11.00 -9.24 -29.17
CA GLN A 74 11.74 -9.08 -30.42
C GLN A 74 11.08 -7.97 -31.24
N ALA A 75 11.88 -7.10 -31.87
CA ALA A 75 11.37 -5.97 -32.65
C ALA A 75 10.32 -6.41 -33.71
N LEU A 76 10.42 -7.64 -34.22
CA LEU A 76 9.45 -8.25 -35.13
C LEU A 76 8.10 -8.57 -34.45
N GLU A 77 8.11 -9.06 -33.21
CA GLU A 77 6.88 -9.38 -32.46
C GLU A 77 6.13 -8.11 -32.07
N LEU A 78 6.84 -7.08 -31.61
CA LEU A 78 6.23 -5.79 -31.33
C LEU A 78 5.69 -5.13 -32.61
N LYS A 79 6.42 -5.19 -33.73
CA LYS A 79 5.92 -4.72 -35.03
C LYS A 79 4.66 -5.47 -35.45
N SER A 80 4.64 -6.81 -35.33
CA SER A 80 3.46 -7.60 -35.64
C SER A 80 2.27 -7.26 -34.74
N PHE A 81 2.50 -7.05 -33.45
CA PHE A 81 1.48 -6.61 -32.50
C PHE A 81 0.91 -5.24 -32.90
N ILE A 82 1.79 -4.27 -33.18
CA ILE A 82 1.39 -2.93 -33.58
C ILE A 82 0.61 -2.96 -34.89
N SER A 83 1.06 -3.72 -35.90
CA SER A 83 0.33 -3.90 -37.16
C SER A 83 -1.09 -4.43 -36.92
N GLN A 84 -1.25 -5.43 -36.04
CA GLN A 84 -2.57 -5.96 -35.69
C GLN A 84 -3.45 -4.94 -34.97
N CYS A 85 -2.88 -4.11 -34.10
CA CYS A 85 -3.61 -3.01 -33.47
C CYS A 85 -4.10 -2.00 -34.50
N VAL A 86 -3.25 -1.60 -35.44
CA VAL A 86 -3.60 -0.68 -36.54
C VAL A 86 -4.70 -1.27 -37.42
N GLU A 87 -4.56 -2.52 -37.88
CA GLU A 87 -5.56 -3.22 -38.71
C GLU A 87 -6.94 -3.30 -38.01
N ARG A 88 -6.96 -3.41 -36.69
CA ARG A 88 -8.17 -3.52 -35.87
C ARG A 88 -8.67 -2.18 -35.33
N ASN A 89 -8.02 -1.07 -35.67
CA ASN A 89 -8.28 0.26 -35.10
C ASN A 89 -8.23 0.30 -33.57
N ILE A 90 -7.34 -0.49 -32.96
CA ILE A 90 -7.04 -0.43 -31.52
C ILE A 90 -6.08 0.76 -31.30
N PRO A 91 -6.44 1.77 -30.47
CA PRO A 91 -5.57 2.89 -30.18
C PRO A 91 -4.26 2.45 -29.54
N ILE A 92 -3.18 3.14 -29.90
CA ILE A 92 -1.83 2.87 -29.40
C ILE A 92 -1.32 4.12 -28.68
N ILE A 93 -0.79 3.92 -27.47
CA ILE A 93 -0.22 4.97 -26.62
C ILE A 93 1.26 4.66 -26.42
N PRO A 94 2.18 5.39 -27.04
CA PRO A 94 3.59 5.32 -26.68
C PRO A 94 3.81 5.88 -25.27
N VAL A 95 4.55 5.17 -24.42
CA VAL A 95 4.85 5.58 -23.05
C VAL A 95 6.36 5.50 -22.81
N LEU A 96 6.99 6.64 -22.54
CA LEU A 96 8.42 6.72 -22.25
C LEU A 96 8.64 6.71 -20.74
N LEU A 97 9.43 5.74 -20.26
CA LEU A 97 9.77 5.58 -18.86
C LEU A 97 10.90 6.53 -18.42
N PRO A 98 11.13 6.71 -17.11
CA PRO A 98 12.13 7.64 -16.59
C PRO A 98 13.52 7.49 -17.23
N GLY A 99 14.02 8.61 -17.75
CA GLY A 99 15.30 8.71 -18.45
C GLY A 99 15.31 8.13 -19.88
N VAL A 100 14.15 8.01 -20.52
CA VAL A 100 14.02 7.79 -21.97
C VAL A 100 13.39 9.04 -22.60
N GLU A 101 14.09 9.64 -23.56
CA GLU A 101 13.67 10.91 -24.16
C GLU A 101 12.99 10.75 -25.52
N ASN A 102 13.35 9.69 -26.27
CA ASN A 102 12.89 9.47 -27.63
C ASN A 102 12.42 8.04 -27.83
N ILE A 103 11.43 7.86 -28.71
CA ILE A 103 11.03 6.55 -29.22
C ILE A 103 12.20 5.97 -30.05
N PRO A 104 12.51 4.67 -29.92
CA PRO A 104 13.55 4.02 -30.73
C PRO A 104 13.33 4.23 -32.24
N GLU A 105 14.42 4.46 -33.00
CA GLU A 105 14.36 4.76 -34.44
C GLU A 105 13.66 3.65 -35.24
N GLU A 106 13.75 2.39 -34.80
CA GLU A 106 13.10 1.26 -35.47
C GLU A 106 11.57 1.29 -35.40
N LEU A 107 11.01 2.16 -34.54
CA LEU A 107 9.60 2.40 -34.32
C LEU A 107 9.24 3.88 -34.48
N ILE A 108 9.99 4.61 -35.31
CA ILE A 108 9.79 6.05 -35.56
C ILE A 108 8.34 6.40 -35.95
N PHE A 109 7.62 5.49 -36.61
CA PHE A 109 6.21 5.68 -36.97
C PHE A 109 5.30 5.87 -35.74
N LEU A 110 5.71 5.42 -34.56
CA LEU A 110 4.99 5.69 -33.32
C LEU A 110 5.06 7.16 -32.87
N GLN A 111 5.95 7.99 -33.45
CA GLN A 111 5.98 9.43 -33.22
C GLN A 111 4.72 10.15 -33.73
N GLU A 112 3.97 9.52 -34.64
CA GLU A 112 2.68 10.04 -35.11
C GLU A 112 1.60 9.97 -34.01
N PHE A 113 1.81 9.18 -32.96
CA PHE A 113 0.90 9.05 -31.83
C PHE A 113 1.31 9.98 -30.69
N HIS A 114 0.34 10.52 -29.97
CA HIS A 114 0.60 11.31 -28.77
C HIS A 114 1.19 10.44 -27.66
N ALA A 115 2.46 10.66 -27.35
CA ALA A 115 3.19 9.92 -26.33
C ALA A 115 2.99 10.49 -24.91
N VAL A 116 3.06 9.60 -23.92
CA VAL A 116 3.09 9.93 -22.49
C VAL A 116 4.53 9.81 -21.97
N PHE A 117 4.98 10.81 -21.21
CA PHE A 117 6.36 10.86 -20.72
C PHE A 117 6.38 10.83 -19.19
N PHE A 118 6.93 9.77 -18.62
CA PHE A 118 7.32 9.73 -17.21
C PHE A 118 8.76 10.22 -17.11
N LYS A 119 8.95 11.50 -16.79
CA LYS A 119 10.27 12.15 -16.87
C LYS A 119 11.23 11.69 -15.76
N ASP A 120 10.89 12.04 -14.52
CA ASP A 120 11.79 11.86 -13.37
C ASP A 120 11.52 10.56 -12.62
N ASN A 121 10.23 10.20 -12.49
CA ASN A 121 9.80 8.99 -11.78
C ASN A 121 8.44 8.52 -12.30
N ILE A 122 8.06 7.30 -11.91
CA ILE A 122 6.80 6.67 -12.34
C ILE A 122 5.58 7.15 -11.56
N GLU A 123 5.78 7.91 -10.49
CA GLU A 123 4.72 8.50 -9.67
C GLU A 123 4.26 9.87 -10.20
N ASP A 124 4.76 10.29 -11.36
CA ASP A 124 4.32 11.49 -12.05
C ASP A 124 2.82 11.42 -12.34
N LYS A 125 2.05 12.10 -11.48
CA LYS A 125 0.59 12.15 -11.55
C LYS A 125 0.12 12.67 -12.90
N LYS A 126 0.82 13.63 -13.51
CA LYS A 126 0.44 14.22 -14.78
C LYS A 126 0.59 13.22 -15.92
N ALA A 127 1.72 12.50 -15.97
CA ALA A 127 1.93 11.45 -16.95
C ALA A 127 0.88 10.34 -16.81
N LEU A 128 0.59 9.94 -15.57
CA LEU A 128 -0.40 8.93 -15.27
C LEU A 128 -1.84 9.35 -15.65
N PHE A 129 -2.19 10.62 -15.47
CA PHE A 129 -3.46 11.18 -15.96
C PHE A 129 -3.53 11.19 -17.49
N GLN A 130 -2.42 11.49 -18.18
CA GLN A 130 -2.37 11.44 -19.63
C GLN A 130 -2.52 10.00 -20.15
N LEU A 131 -1.92 9.03 -19.47
CA LEU A 131 -2.09 7.61 -19.79
C LEU A 131 -3.54 7.16 -19.59
N GLU A 132 -4.16 7.49 -18.47
CA GLU A 132 -5.58 7.24 -18.19
C GLU A 132 -6.48 7.87 -19.26
N TRP A 133 -6.19 9.12 -19.66
CA TRP A 133 -6.91 9.77 -20.74
C TRP A 133 -6.80 8.97 -22.04
N GLY A 134 -5.58 8.60 -22.44
CA GLY A 134 -5.36 7.83 -23.66
C GLY A 134 -6.10 6.49 -23.64
N ILE A 135 -6.17 5.83 -22.47
CA ILE A 135 -6.84 4.54 -22.31
C ILE A 135 -8.36 4.67 -22.42
N THR A 136 -8.94 5.69 -21.77
CA THR A 136 -10.39 5.84 -21.63
C THR A 136 -11.02 6.65 -22.77
N GLY A 137 -10.24 7.44 -23.51
CA GLY A 137 -10.73 8.38 -24.52
C GLY A 137 -11.42 9.62 -23.94
N THR A 138 -11.68 9.66 -22.64
CA THR A 138 -12.28 10.78 -21.94
C THR A 138 -11.20 11.58 -21.23
N ARG A 139 -11.09 12.88 -21.53
CA ARG A 139 -10.15 13.75 -20.84
C ARG A 139 -10.50 13.74 -19.35
N PRO A 140 -9.59 13.32 -18.46
CA PRO A 140 -9.83 13.43 -17.03
C PRO A 140 -9.96 14.92 -16.73
N THR A 141 -11.20 15.39 -16.54
CA THR A 141 -11.43 16.62 -15.79
C THR A 141 -10.90 16.37 -14.39
N THR A 142 -10.18 17.34 -13.82
CA THR A 142 -9.63 17.35 -12.45
C THR A 142 -10.34 16.33 -11.57
N PRO A 143 -9.63 15.33 -11.01
CA PRO A 143 -10.20 14.04 -10.69
C PRO A 143 -11.51 14.20 -9.93
N SER A 144 -12.61 13.85 -10.59
CA SER A 144 -13.74 13.34 -9.83
C SER A 144 -13.19 12.09 -9.16
N PRO A 145 -13.28 11.97 -7.82
CA PRO A 145 -12.82 10.78 -7.15
C PRO A 145 -13.43 9.56 -7.86
N PRO A 146 -12.73 8.42 -7.95
CA PRO A 146 -13.36 7.19 -8.42
C PRO A 146 -14.71 7.04 -7.72
N PRO A 147 -15.77 6.46 -8.35
CA PRO A 147 -17.02 6.19 -7.66
C PRO A 147 -16.62 5.56 -6.34
N SER A 148 -16.84 6.29 -5.25
CA SER A 148 -16.18 5.95 -4.01
C SER A 148 -16.59 4.51 -3.73
N PRO A 149 -15.65 3.57 -3.45
CA PRO A 149 -16.07 2.47 -2.60
C PRO A 149 -16.79 3.16 -1.45
N LEU A 150 -18.05 2.75 -1.18
CA LEU A 150 -18.91 3.34 -0.15
C LEU A 150 -18.05 4.09 0.86
N PRO A 151 -18.23 5.43 1.04
CA PRO A 151 -17.30 6.24 1.82
C PRO A 151 -16.86 5.42 3.03
N PRO A 152 -15.54 5.25 3.26
CA PRO A 152 -15.06 4.37 4.32
C PRO A 152 -15.93 4.66 5.54
N PRO A 153 -16.48 3.62 6.19
CA PRO A 153 -17.54 3.81 7.18
C PRO A 153 -17.12 4.94 8.11
N PRO A 154 -18.01 5.90 8.40
CA PRO A 154 -17.63 7.10 9.15
C PRO A 154 -16.84 6.65 10.38
N SER A 155 -15.70 7.29 10.62
CA SER A 155 -14.85 6.95 11.76
C SER A 155 -15.73 6.87 13.00
N PRO A 156 -15.60 5.83 13.84
CA PRO A 156 -16.41 5.69 15.04
C PRO A 156 -16.47 6.99 15.82
N ASP A 157 -17.69 7.44 16.10
CA ASP A 157 -17.91 8.62 16.94
C ASP A 157 -17.74 8.19 18.39
N VAL A 158 -16.51 8.36 18.89
CA VAL A 158 -16.11 8.02 20.25
C VAL A 158 -15.44 9.23 20.88
N ASN A 159 -15.69 9.43 22.17
CA ASN A 159 -15.00 10.45 22.94
C ASN A 159 -13.51 10.14 23.00
N ARG A 160 -12.68 11.18 22.97
CA ARG A 160 -11.25 11.07 23.22
C ARG A 160 -11.01 10.42 24.58
N LYS A 161 -10.07 9.48 24.61
CA LYS A 161 -9.65 8.76 25.80
C LYS A 161 -8.13 8.80 25.90
N GLU A 162 -7.61 8.99 27.11
CA GLU A 162 -6.18 8.92 27.42
C GLU A 162 -5.82 7.62 28.13
N LEU A 163 -4.52 7.31 28.17
CA LEU A 163 -4.02 6.04 28.69
C LEU A 163 -4.36 5.83 30.16
N TYR A 164 -4.33 6.89 30.97
CA TYR A 164 -4.65 6.81 32.40
C TYR A 164 -6.12 6.46 32.67
N GLU A 165 -7.00 6.63 31.68
CA GLU A 165 -8.42 6.22 31.73
C GLU A 165 -8.62 4.76 31.32
N CYS A 166 -7.57 4.09 30.83
CA CYS A 166 -7.62 2.70 30.39
C CYS A 166 -7.23 1.74 31.52
N GLU A 167 -7.76 0.52 31.46
CA GLU A 167 -7.36 -0.55 32.37
C GLU A 167 -6.01 -1.16 31.93
N PRO A 168 -4.96 -1.19 32.78
CA PRO A 168 -3.68 -1.80 32.41
C PRO A 168 -3.80 -3.27 31.98
N SER A 169 -4.75 -4.01 32.55
CA SER A 169 -5.04 -5.42 32.23
C SER A 169 -5.39 -5.65 30.75
N LYS A 170 -5.87 -4.61 30.06
CA LYS A 170 -6.23 -4.64 28.64
C LYS A 170 -5.03 -4.50 27.72
N LEU A 171 -3.84 -4.15 28.22
CA LEU A 171 -2.62 -4.13 27.42
C LEU A 171 -2.12 -5.53 27.13
N LEU A 172 -2.63 -6.10 26.03
CA LEU A 172 -2.44 -7.50 25.69
C LEU A 172 -1.55 -7.70 24.47
N PHE A 173 -1.37 -6.67 23.64
CA PHE A 173 -0.73 -6.82 22.34
C PHE A 173 0.40 -5.84 22.07
N ILE A 174 1.33 -6.27 21.23
CA ILE A 174 2.30 -5.41 20.57
C ILE A 174 2.31 -5.72 19.07
N LYS A 175 2.43 -4.67 18.27
CA LYS A 175 2.52 -4.75 16.82
C LYS A 175 3.68 -3.90 16.33
N ASN A 176 4.56 -4.52 15.54
CA ASN A 176 5.56 -3.79 14.81
C ASN A 176 4.93 -3.21 13.54
N VAL A 177 4.95 -1.89 13.40
CA VAL A 177 4.44 -1.16 12.25
C VAL A 177 5.62 -0.72 11.37
N ARG A 178 5.44 -0.79 10.05
CA ARG A 178 6.43 -0.30 9.08
C ARG A 178 5.71 0.58 8.08
N ASP A 179 6.27 1.76 7.83
CA ASP A 179 5.86 2.59 6.70
C ASP A 179 6.48 2.03 5.41
N PRO A 180 5.71 1.85 4.33
CA PRO A 180 6.24 1.35 3.06
C PRO A 180 7.38 2.21 2.49
N ASN A 181 7.38 3.51 2.80
CA ASN A 181 8.38 4.47 2.33
C ASN A 181 9.54 4.64 3.33
N GLY A 182 9.61 3.79 4.37
CA GLY A 182 10.65 3.84 5.39
C GLY A 182 10.51 4.96 6.43
N GLY A 183 9.44 5.75 6.37
CA GLY A 183 9.16 6.81 7.35
C GLY A 183 8.45 6.32 8.63
N TRP A 184 7.71 7.24 9.25
CA TRP A 184 6.83 6.97 10.40
C TRP A 184 5.39 6.84 9.92
N ALA A 185 4.76 5.71 10.23
CA ALA A 185 3.34 5.50 9.99
C ALA A 185 2.53 6.11 11.14
N TYR A 186 1.31 6.55 10.82
CA TYR A 186 0.33 7.04 11.79
C TYR A 186 0.77 8.27 12.60
N THR A 187 1.62 9.14 12.05
CA THR A 187 1.78 10.49 12.61
C THR A 187 0.44 11.23 12.56
N LEU A 188 0.21 12.19 13.46
CA LEU A 188 -1.05 12.96 13.48
C LEU A 188 -1.36 13.59 12.12
N ASP A 189 -0.36 14.17 11.45
CA ASP A 189 -0.51 14.75 10.11
C ASP A 189 -0.95 13.70 9.08
N ARG A 190 -0.39 12.47 9.14
CA ARG A 190 -0.79 11.37 8.25
C ARG A 190 -2.18 10.86 8.58
N ILE A 191 -2.54 10.76 9.85
CA ILE A 191 -3.89 10.39 10.30
C ILE A 191 -4.91 11.40 9.77
N GLN A 192 -4.62 12.70 9.87
CA GLN A 192 -5.47 13.74 9.30
C GLN A 192 -5.64 13.58 7.79
N GLN A 193 -4.56 13.30 7.06
CA GLN A 193 -4.59 13.07 5.61
C GLN A 193 -5.38 11.82 5.22
N MET A 194 -5.49 10.83 6.12
CA MET A 194 -6.28 9.61 5.92
C MET A 194 -7.79 9.81 6.16
N GLY A 195 -8.25 11.03 6.44
CA GLY A 195 -9.66 11.33 6.72
C GLY A 195 -10.10 10.86 8.11
N ALA A 196 -9.15 10.58 9.00
CA ALA A 196 -9.43 10.20 10.37
C ALA A 196 -9.66 11.42 11.27
N SER A 197 -10.41 11.24 12.35
CA SER A 197 -10.72 12.32 13.29
C SER A 197 -9.54 12.61 14.21
N LEU A 198 -8.99 13.82 14.13
CA LEU A 198 -7.96 14.31 15.03
C LEU A 198 -8.50 14.58 16.44
N GLU A 199 -9.77 14.97 16.56
CA GLU A 199 -10.40 15.26 17.85
C GLU A 199 -10.53 14.00 18.69
N SER A 200 -11.02 12.91 18.08
CA SER A 200 -11.15 11.61 18.75
C SER A 200 -9.90 10.73 18.63
N ARG A 201 -8.91 11.12 17.83
CA ARG A 201 -7.65 10.37 17.54
C ARG A 201 -7.90 8.95 17.01
N VAL A 202 -8.91 8.80 16.16
CA VAL A 202 -9.35 7.49 15.64
C VAL A 202 -8.80 7.27 14.24
N PHE A 203 -8.23 6.10 13.96
CA PHE A 203 -7.74 5.74 12.62
C PHE A 203 -7.85 4.25 12.31
N GLU A 204 -7.66 3.88 11.04
CA GLU A 204 -7.62 2.49 10.61
C GLU A 204 -6.21 1.89 10.75
N LEU A 205 -6.07 0.91 11.63
CA LEU A 205 -4.84 0.15 11.77
C LEU A 205 -4.80 -0.98 10.73
N PHE A 206 -3.70 -1.11 9.99
CA PHE A 206 -3.57 -1.99 8.83
C PHE A 206 -2.73 -3.25 9.08
N TRP A 207 -3.17 -4.41 8.60
CA TRP A 207 -2.40 -5.66 8.57
C TRP A 207 -2.32 -6.23 7.15
N LEU A 208 -1.17 -6.81 6.80
CA LEU A 208 -1.02 -7.56 5.54
C LEU A 208 -2.00 -8.76 5.47
N PRO A 209 -2.42 -9.20 4.26
CA PRO A 209 -3.33 -10.33 4.09
C PRO A 209 -2.80 -11.65 4.71
N THR A 210 -1.48 -11.79 4.80
CA THR A 210 -0.81 -12.95 5.40
C THR A 210 -0.79 -12.92 6.92
N SER A 211 -1.12 -11.78 7.54
CA SER A 211 -1.08 -11.62 8.99
C SER A 211 -2.34 -12.16 9.65
N LYS A 212 -2.15 -12.94 10.73
CA LYS A 212 -3.25 -13.37 11.60
C LYS A 212 -3.62 -12.31 12.66
N GLY A 213 -2.82 -11.24 12.79
CA GLY A 213 -2.91 -10.28 13.88
C GLY A 213 -4.24 -9.52 13.97
N ALA A 214 -4.85 -9.21 12.82
CA ALA A 214 -6.14 -8.52 12.78
C ALA A 214 -7.29 -9.30 13.43
N ARG A 215 -7.14 -10.62 13.63
CA ARG A 215 -8.14 -11.50 14.28
C ARG A 215 -7.89 -11.70 15.77
N SER A 216 -6.74 -11.28 16.30
CA SER A 216 -6.30 -11.67 17.63
C SER A 216 -6.85 -10.77 18.74
N ALA A 217 -7.02 -9.48 18.47
CA ALA A 217 -7.46 -8.50 19.46
C ALA A 217 -8.97 -8.25 19.36
N SER A 218 -9.62 -8.16 20.51
CA SER A 218 -11.04 -7.84 20.66
C SER A 218 -11.23 -6.36 20.96
N LYS A 219 -12.45 -5.84 20.78
CA LYS A 219 -12.82 -4.48 21.17
C LYS A 219 -12.48 -4.21 22.64
N GLY A 220 -11.85 -3.07 22.91
CA GLY A 220 -11.39 -2.64 24.23
C GLY A 220 -10.01 -3.18 24.62
N ASP A 221 -9.41 -4.09 23.85
CA ASP A 221 -8.02 -4.47 24.06
C ASP A 221 -7.08 -3.34 23.64
N LEU A 222 -5.96 -3.20 24.37
CA LEU A 222 -4.92 -2.24 24.06
C LEU A 222 -3.74 -2.90 23.36
N MET A 223 -3.15 -2.15 22.44
CA MET A 223 -2.03 -2.58 21.63
C MET A 223 -0.94 -1.50 21.58
N ILE A 224 0.30 -1.90 21.87
CA ILE A 224 1.48 -1.08 21.61
C ILE A 224 1.79 -1.10 20.11
N LEU A 225 1.98 0.08 19.52
CA LEU A 225 2.52 0.21 18.17
C LEU A 225 3.99 0.60 18.24
N ASN A 226 4.83 -0.25 17.66
CA ASN A 226 6.27 -0.11 17.71
C ASN A 226 6.83 0.10 16.29
N GLN A 227 7.68 1.11 16.12
CA GLN A 227 8.28 1.47 14.84
C GLN A 227 9.75 1.78 15.06
N HIS A 228 10.64 1.29 14.20
CA HIS A 228 12.09 1.55 14.31
C HIS A 228 12.66 1.30 15.72
N ALA A 229 12.17 0.24 16.39
CA ALA A 229 12.48 -0.13 17.77
C ALA A 229 12.10 0.94 18.83
N LYS A 230 11.05 1.72 18.57
CA LYS A 230 10.51 2.76 19.46
C LYS A 230 9.00 2.60 19.63
N VAL A 231 8.53 2.73 20.86
CA VAL A 231 7.09 2.76 21.16
C VAL A 231 6.53 4.10 20.68
N THR A 232 5.65 4.05 19.69
CA THR A 232 5.10 5.27 19.04
C THR A 232 3.68 5.57 19.47
N HIS A 233 2.90 4.54 19.81
CA HIS A 233 1.52 4.70 20.25
C HIS A 233 1.15 3.58 21.21
N VAL A 234 0.15 3.87 22.05
CA VAL A 234 -0.76 2.84 22.57
C VAL A 234 -2.14 3.14 21.99
N VAL A 235 -2.77 2.11 21.44
CA VAL A 235 -4.09 2.21 20.82
C VAL A 235 -5.08 1.25 21.46
N GLU A 236 -6.33 1.67 21.58
CA GLU A 236 -7.47 0.83 21.95
C GLU A 236 -8.21 0.35 20.70
N MET A 237 -8.57 -0.93 20.64
CA MET A 237 -9.40 -1.50 19.58
C MET A 237 -10.86 -1.04 19.74
N LEU A 238 -11.46 -0.46 18.70
CA LEU A 238 -12.83 0.10 18.78
C LEU A 238 -13.93 -0.81 18.23
N ASP A 239 -13.56 -1.78 17.41
CA ASP A 239 -14.46 -2.75 16.77
C ASP A 239 -13.97 -4.17 17.02
N ASP A 240 -14.81 -5.18 16.74
CA ASP A 240 -14.42 -6.58 16.53
C ASP A 240 -14.44 -6.95 15.05
N GLU A 241 -15.03 -6.10 14.22
CA GLU A 241 -15.24 -6.32 12.80
C GLU A 241 -13.96 -6.08 12.01
N ILE A 242 -13.52 -7.09 11.25
CA ILE A 242 -12.35 -6.98 10.39
C ILE A 242 -12.78 -6.57 8.99
N ARG A 243 -12.44 -5.34 8.62
CA ARG A 243 -12.61 -4.86 7.25
C ARG A 243 -11.45 -5.37 6.39
N LYS A 244 -11.72 -5.61 5.11
CA LYS A 244 -10.72 -6.13 4.16
C LYS A 244 -10.85 -5.47 2.79
N ASN A 245 -9.72 -5.29 2.13
CA ASN A 245 -9.62 -5.00 0.70
C ASN A 245 -8.41 -5.76 0.11
N ASP A 246 -8.07 -5.49 -1.14
CA ASP A 246 -6.94 -6.15 -1.83
C ASP A 246 -5.58 -5.90 -1.15
N ALA A 247 -5.44 -4.79 -0.42
CA ALA A 247 -4.21 -4.46 0.29
C ALA A 247 -4.06 -5.24 1.61
N GLY A 248 -5.16 -5.60 2.28
CA GLY A 248 -5.12 -6.33 3.55
C GLY A 248 -6.32 -6.11 4.46
N TYR A 249 -6.06 -6.20 5.77
CA TYR A 249 -7.07 -6.12 6.82
C TYR A 249 -6.97 -4.81 7.60
N PHE A 250 -8.11 -4.28 8.04
CA PHE A 250 -8.23 -3.01 8.75
C PHE A 250 -9.14 -3.16 9.96
N ARG A 251 -8.77 -2.48 11.05
CA ARG A 251 -9.56 -2.36 12.29
C ARG A 251 -9.54 -0.92 12.77
N TRP A 252 -10.65 -0.43 13.31
CA TRP A 252 -10.68 0.89 13.94
C TRP A 252 -9.96 0.85 15.28
N VAL A 253 -9.09 1.83 15.49
CA VAL A 253 -8.41 2.03 16.77
C VAL A 253 -8.42 3.49 17.18
N GLN A 254 -8.39 3.74 18.49
CA GLN A 254 -8.21 5.07 19.06
C GLN A 254 -6.81 5.19 19.68
N ILE A 255 -6.09 6.27 19.41
CA ILE A 255 -4.84 6.56 20.12
C ILE A 255 -5.18 7.01 21.54
N VAL A 256 -4.82 6.17 22.51
CA VAL A 256 -4.95 6.49 23.94
C VAL A 256 -3.62 6.98 24.53
N TRP A 257 -2.50 6.78 23.84
CA TRP A 257 -1.22 7.38 24.20
C TRP A 257 -0.40 7.73 22.97
N LEU A 258 0.22 8.92 23.00
CA LEU A 258 1.14 9.42 21.98
C LEU A 258 2.30 10.15 22.70
N PRO A 259 3.56 9.96 22.29
CA PRO A 259 4.67 10.69 22.92
C PRO A 259 4.56 12.19 22.64
N ALA A 260 4.90 13.01 23.65
CA ALA A 260 4.96 14.47 23.50
C ALA A 260 6.05 14.92 22.50
N GLN A 261 7.14 14.15 22.41
CA GLN A 261 8.21 14.39 21.44
C GLN A 261 7.71 14.14 20.01
N LYS A 262 7.76 15.17 19.16
CA LYS A 262 7.29 15.12 17.77
C LYS A 262 8.29 14.44 16.84
N ASP A 263 9.59 14.58 17.10
CA ASP A 263 10.62 13.87 16.34
C ASP A 263 10.81 12.46 16.93
N TRP A 264 10.14 11.49 16.32
CA TRP A 264 10.19 10.10 16.79
C TRP A 264 11.57 9.45 16.64
N SER A 265 12.48 10.03 15.86
CA SER A 265 13.87 9.56 15.83
C SER A 265 14.57 9.71 17.18
N GLN A 266 14.10 10.65 18.01
CA GLN A 266 14.65 10.95 19.33
C GLN A 266 13.98 10.19 20.49
N LEU A 267 12.96 9.36 20.25
CA LEU A 267 12.33 8.59 21.33
C LEU A 267 13.32 7.57 21.91
N PRO A 268 13.20 7.22 23.20
CA PRO A 268 14.00 6.15 23.79
C PRO A 268 13.78 4.83 23.05
N HIS A 269 14.75 3.93 23.17
CA HIS A 269 14.59 2.60 22.62
C HIS A 269 13.45 1.88 23.35
N GLN A 270 12.65 1.08 22.64
CA GLN A 270 11.52 0.31 23.20
C GLN A 270 11.89 -0.52 24.43
N ARG A 271 13.17 -0.86 24.62
CA ARG A 271 13.65 -1.68 25.74
C ARG A 271 13.55 -0.92 27.06
N GLU A 272 13.69 0.41 27.01
CA GLU A 272 13.62 1.29 28.16
C GLU A 272 12.18 1.43 28.67
N ILE A 273 11.20 1.28 27.77
CA ILE A 273 9.76 1.33 28.10
C ILE A 273 9.23 -0.05 28.46
N LEU A 274 9.61 -1.09 27.72
CA LEU A 274 9.07 -2.43 27.87
C LEU A 274 9.82 -3.27 28.90
N GLY A 275 11.03 -2.87 29.30
CA GLY A 275 11.93 -3.67 30.13
C GLY A 275 12.56 -4.88 29.42
N PHE A 276 12.32 -5.02 28.11
CA PHE A 276 12.91 -6.07 27.28
C PHE A 276 12.89 -5.68 25.80
N GLU A 277 13.58 -6.45 24.96
CA GLU A 277 13.59 -6.24 23.52
C GLU A 277 12.74 -7.29 22.80
N PRO A 278 11.53 -6.92 22.32
CA PRO A 278 10.74 -7.76 21.44
C PRO A 278 11.55 -8.26 20.23
N PRO A 279 11.29 -9.47 19.73
CA PRO A 279 11.98 -9.98 18.55
C PRO A 279 11.78 -9.06 17.34
N THR A 280 12.82 -8.96 16.50
CA THR A 280 12.74 -8.26 15.21
C THR A 280 11.92 -9.11 14.25
N ILE A 281 10.76 -8.63 13.82
CA ILE A 281 9.83 -9.42 13.01
C ILE A 281 9.52 -8.71 11.70
N GLY A 282 9.44 -9.47 10.60
CA GLY A 282 8.96 -9.01 9.30
C GLY A 282 7.43 -8.96 9.22
N GLY A 283 6.87 -8.03 8.43
CA GLY A 283 5.50 -8.15 7.91
C GLY A 283 4.33 -7.73 8.81
N GLY A 284 4.50 -6.78 9.75
CA GLY A 284 3.34 -6.22 10.47
C GLY A 284 2.69 -7.18 11.47
N ALA A 285 3.46 -8.12 12.01
CA ALA A 285 2.97 -9.14 12.94
C ALA A 285 2.55 -8.54 14.29
N THR A 286 1.46 -9.08 14.84
CA THR A 286 0.95 -8.77 16.18
C THR A 286 1.22 -9.94 17.11
N TYR A 287 1.73 -9.66 18.30
CA TYR A 287 1.99 -10.64 19.35
C TYR A 287 1.13 -10.35 20.54
N SER A 288 0.60 -11.42 21.14
CA SER A 288 -0.03 -11.36 22.45
C SER A 288 1.02 -11.58 23.53
N PHE A 289 1.09 -10.69 24.52
CA PHE A 289 1.90 -10.89 25.73
C PHE A 289 1.39 -12.03 26.60
N ALA A 290 0.11 -12.40 26.46
CA ALA A 290 -0.46 -13.57 27.11
C ALA A 290 0.01 -14.89 26.47
N SER A 291 0.56 -14.86 25.25
CA SER A 291 1.00 -16.06 24.55
C SER A 291 2.07 -16.82 25.35
N PRO A 292 1.93 -18.15 25.53
CA PRO A 292 2.95 -18.96 26.19
C PRO A 292 4.25 -19.01 25.35
N ASN A 293 4.15 -18.79 24.04
CA ASN A 293 5.27 -18.89 23.10
C ASN A 293 6.08 -17.59 22.98
N PHE A 294 5.78 -16.56 23.78
CA PHE A 294 6.54 -15.32 23.78
C PHE A 294 7.77 -15.44 24.70
N GLY A 295 8.75 -16.26 24.31
CA GLY A 295 9.89 -16.62 25.18
C GLY A 295 10.68 -15.42 25.72
N LYS A 296 10.99 -14.42 24.88
CA LYS A 296 11.69 -13.21 25.35
C LYS A 296 10.91 -12.43 26.41
N PHE A 297 9.59 -12.37 26.29
CA PHE A 297 8.74 -11.73 27.29
C PHE A 297 8.79 -12.50 28.62
N ARG A 298 8.64 -13.83 28.57
CA ARG A 298 8.68 -14.70 29.75
C ARG A 298 10.04 -14.72 30.45
N ALA A 299 11.13 -14.43 29.73
CA ALA A 299 12.45 -14.28 30.31
C ALA A 299 12.64 -12.96 31.07
N ALA A 300 11.89 -11.92 30.70
CA ALA A 300 12.03 -10.58 31.29
C ALA A 300 10.99 -10.28 32.38
N TRP A 301 9.80 -10.87 32.28
CA TRP A 301 8.67 -10.58 33.16
C TRP A 301 8.08 -11.86 33.75
N GLU A 302 7.95 -11.88 35.07
CA GLU A 302 7.36 -13.01 35.81
C GLU A 302 5.89 -13.24 35.44
N ASN A 303 5.13 -12.15 35.29
CA ASN A 303 3.71 -12.22 34.96
C ASN A 303 3.27 -11.02 34.11
N LEU A 304 2.11 -11.19 33.46
CA LEU A 304 1.56 -10.18 32.56
C LEU A 304 1.12 -8.91 33.31
N GLY A 305 0.56 -9.06 34.51
CA GLY A 305 0.08 -7.93 35.30
C GLY A 305 1.18 -6.97 35.70
N SER A 306 2.33 -7.47 36.16
CA SER A 306 3.47 -6.62 36.54
C SER A 306 4.04 -5.85 35.34
N PHE A 307 4.14 -6.50 34.18
CA PHE A 307 4.52 -5.84 32.94
C PHE A 307 3.55 -4.72 32.54
N GLN A 308 2.25 -5.01 32.55
CA GLN A 308 1.22 -4.03 32.18
C GLN A 308 1.28 -2.78 33.06
N GLN A 309 1.40 -2.96 34.37
CA GLN A 309 1.56 -1.87 35.33
C GLN A 309 2.86 -1.08 35.10
N HIS A 310 3.96 -1.78 34.83
CA HIS A 310 5.23 -1.14 34.52
C HIS A 310 5.14 -0.25 33.28
N VAL A 311 4.60 -0.76 32.17
CA VAL A 311 4.47 0.00 30.93
C VAL A 311 3.59 1.23 31.13
N PHE A 312 2.45 1.10 31.82
CA PHE A 312 1.59 2.24 32.14
C PHE A 312 2.35 3.29 32.95
N LYS A 313 3.08 2.87 33.99
CA LYS A 313 3.91 3.77 34.80
C LYS A 313 4.96 4.48 33.96
N MET A 314 5.63 3.78 33.05
CA MET A 314 6.66 4.37 32.18
C MET A 314 6.06 5.39 31.23
N LEU A 315 4.96 5.05 30.56
CA LEU A 315 4.33 5.91 29.54
C LEU A 315 3.64 7.13 30.13
N ILE A 316 2.94 6.98 31.26
CA ILE A 316 2.29 8.09 31.98
C ILE A 316 3.35 8.93 32.71
N GLY A 317 4.37 8.30 33.31
CA GLY A 317 5.44 8.99 34.03
C GLY A 317 6.41 9.78 33.14
N THR A 318 6.47 9.47 31.83
CA THR A 318 7.19 10.29 30.85
C THR A 318 6.43 11.54 30.39
N GLU A 319 5.15 11.67 30.75
CA GLU A 319 4.45 12.96 30.68
C GLU A 319 4.92 13.81 31.85
N GLY A 320 6.10 14.40 31.69
CA GLY A 320 6.59 15.45 32.56
C GLY A 320 5.56 16.58 32.65
N GLN A 321 5.31 16.98 33.89
CA GLN A 321 4.57 18.13 34.41
C GLN A 321 4.65 19.41 33.54
N PRO A 322 3.65 20.31 33.63
CA PRO A 322 3.53 21.52 32.80
C PRO A 322 4.78 22.39 32.70
#